data_AF-A0A350P031-F1
#
_entry.id   AF-A0A350P031-F1
#
_cell.length_a   1.000
_cell.length_b   1.000
_cell.length_c   1.000
_cell.angle_alpha   90.00
_cell.angle_beta   90.00
_cell.angle_gamma   90.00
#
_symmetry.space_group_name_H-M   'P 1'
#
loop_
_entity.id
_entity.type
_entity.pdbx_description
1 polymer ?
#
loop_
_entity_poly.entity_id
_entity_poly.type
_entity_poly.pdbx_seq_one_letter_code
_entity_poly.pdbx_strand_id
1 'polypeptide(L)'
;MTKKATQLTRIAAALSVTTLFGCGGGATTSTDIDSVDVSAPVSDWQLVWSDEFDDTGIDDNKWTHEVNCDGGGNNEAQCYTDSEENAFVSDGVLNIVALPAEEGAAKPYTSARLITQYKADFKYGRFEIRAKLPEGQGSWPAFWMMPTDSVYGGWPRSGEIDIMEAVNLKAADADGNPEAHIYGTLHYGQEWPNNDSSGQAYSLPDGSNPADDFHTYAIEWQEGEIRWYMDDYLYATQRRSEVRYNSNGEATGLSHRGWYTEYFEQGTGELVTHWDNAPYDQEFYMILNLAVGGSWPEAVNETGIDPEAFTNGQSFEIDYVRVYECGSDPETGAGCETIRPGYDSLDDALVEGAAPIPSAPSTGVAVNLTIFDGTTNPDWPAWDCCGGTTPAIVEDSEEGDVYEFSIGAEPTVMGFISRELFITDPEGEASPFDASPMEENGSVKFDLKMVSSPADASAAWLFKIESGEGTTAVELPLMDGYVGPNADAGATPEQGVWESYEFPLSALAEAGLDTSAIDVIMVFPAWGAGEGAVYRMTNIEISQESAYPELVIFEDEMNADWPMWDCCGGSTPTEEIDNEEHGVTAEFRIGAEPTV
;
A
#
# COMPACT_ATOMS: atom_id res chain seq x y z
N MET A 1 74.54 28.09 29.10
CA MET A 1 73.71 29.03 28.33
C MET A 1 73.59 28.54 26.89
N THR A 2 72.34 28.33 26.49
CA THR A 2 71.79 28.30 25.12
C THR A 2 72.21 27.24 24.08
N LYS A 3 71.20 26.41 23.76
CA LYS A 3 70.80 25.89 22.44
C LYS A 3 71.67 24.81 21.76
N LYS A 4 71.41 23.54 22.09
CA LYS A 4 71.59 22.38 21.19
C LYS A 4 70.54 21.31 21.46
N ALA A 5 69.37 21.48 20.84
CA ALA A 5 68.34 20.45 20.67
C ALA A 5 67.56 20.77 19.39
N THR A 6 68.14 20.48 18.22
CA THR A 6 67.49 20.64 16.90
C THR A 6 68.24 19.87 15.80
N GLN A 7 68.64 18.62 16.08
CA GLN A 7 69.21 17.72 15.07
C GLN A 7 68.85 16.24 15.34
N LEU A 8 67.55 15.93 15.38
CA LEU A 8 67.08 14.54 15.23
C LEU A 8 65.77 14.39 14.44
N THR A 9 65.30 15.44 13.76
CA THR A 9 64.05 15.43 12.98
C THR A 9 64.29 15.70 11.49
N ARG A 10 65.16 14.90 10.84
CA ARG A 10 65.47 15.07 9.39
C ARG A 10 65.63 13.78 8.55
N ILE A 11 65.10 12.62 8.96
CA ILE A 11 65.12 11.40 8.12
C ILE A 11 63.74 10.71 7.96
N ALA A 12 62.62 11.38 8.29
CA ALA A 12 61.27 10.82 8.01
C ALA A 12 60.32 11.85 7.38
N ALA A 13 60.84 12.67 6.46
CA ALA A 13 60.06 13.66 5.70
C ALA A 13 60.63 13.78 4.27
N ALA A 14 60.54 12.68 3.52
CA ALA A 14 60.92 12.61 2.10
C ALA A 14 59.97 11.72 1.27
N LEU A 15 58.72 11.55 1.72
CA LEU A 15 57.67 10.84 0.98
C LEU A 15 56.31 11.46 1.31
N SER A 16 56.19 12.77 1.11
CA SER A 16 54.92 13.49 1.21
C SER A 16 55.02 14.80 0.43
N VAL A 17 53.97 15.08 -0.36
CA VAL A 17 53.69 16.32 -1.12
C VAL A 17 54.18 16.37 -2.57
N THR A 18 53.39 15.71 -3.42
CA THR A 18 52.83 16.17 -4.71
C THR A 18 51.75 15.13 -5.03
N THR A 19 50.43 15.40 -5.10
CA THR A 19 49.68 16.53 -5.64
C THR A 19 48.23 16.48 -5.15
N LEU A 20 47.63 17.64 -4.85
CA LEU A 20 46.19 17.83 -4.66
C LEU A 20 45.75 18.94 -5.64
N PHE A 21 44.57 18.73 -6.23
CA PHE A 21 43.79 19.52 -7.21
C PHE A 21 44.06 19.30 -8.71
N GLY A 22 43.14 18.56 -9.35
CA GLY A 22 42.34 19.16 -10.44
C GLY A 22 42.26 18.43 -11.78
N CYS A 23 41.28 17.52 -11.91
CA CYS A 23 40.48 17.13 -13.09
C CYS A 23 41.14 16.59 -14.38
N GLY A 24 40.64 15.42 -14.82
CA GLY A 24 40.50 15.07 -16.24
C GLY A 24 41.18 13.76 -16.67
N GLY A 25 40.52 12.62 -16.46
CA GLY A 25 40.95 11.35 -17.04
C GLY A 25 40.26 10.17 -16.38
N GLY A 26 39.23 9.64 -17.03
CA GLY A 26 38.39 8.56 -16.52
C GLY A 26 39.19 7.33 -16.09
N ALA A 27 39.30 7.14 -14.79
CA ALA A 27 39.33 5.80 -14.25
C ALA A 27 37.90 5.31 -14.32
N THR A 28 37.56 4.63 -15.41
CA THR A 28 36.41 3.73 -15.42
C THR A 28 36.68 2.71 -14.33
N THR A 29 36.05 2.87 -13.17
CA THR A 29 35.71 1.72 -12.33
C THR A 29 34.89 0.81 -13.24
N SER A 30 35.56 -0.17 -13.83
CA SER A 30 34.89 -1.28 -14.49
C SER A 30 34.33 -2.14 -13.36
N THR A 31 33.26 -1.65 -12.75
CA THR A 31 32.34 -2.51 -12.02
C THR A 31 31.71 -3.37 -13.11
N ASP A 32 32.30 -4.54 -13.33
CA ASP A 32 31.76 -5.53 -14.24
C ASP A 32 30.54 -6.14 -13.54
N ILE A 33 29.40 -5.48 -13.71
CA ILE A 33 28.09 -5.85 -13.14
C ILE A 33 27.64 -7.23 -13.65
N ASP A 34 28.26 -7.74 -14.73
CA ASP A 34 28.02 -9.07 -15.28
C ASP A 34 28.91 -10.16 -14.64
N SER A 35 29.79 -9.80 -13.69
CA SER A 35 30.72 -10.75 -13.03
C SER A 35 30.28 -11.23 -11.65
N VAL A 36 29.13 -10.76 -11.16
CA VAL A 36 28.51 -11.24 -9.91
C VAL A 36 27.42 -12.23 -10.30
N ASP A 37 27.65 -13.50 -9.97
CA ASP A 37 26.60 -14.51 -10.00
C ASP A 37 25.65 -14.26 -8.82
N VAL A 38 24.59 -13.49 -9.05
CA VAL A 38 23.56 -13.15 -8.05
C VAL A 38 22.76 -14.37 -7.57
N SER A 39 23.00 -15.56 -8.13
CA SER A 39 22.39 -16.82 -7.69
C SER A 39 23.29 -17.65 -6.76
N ALA A 40 24.53 -17.21 -6.51
CA ALA A 40 25.45 -17.87 -5.59
C ALA A 40 25.31 -17.25 -4.17
N PRO A 41 24.99 -18.05 -3.13
CA PRO A 41 24.87 -17.52 -1.77
C PRO A 41 26.20 -16.91 -1.29
N VAL A 42 26.17 -15.65 -0.92
CA VAL A 42 27.26 -14.96 -0.23
C VAL A 42 27.24 -15.39 1.24
N SER A 43 28.15 -16.27 1.64
CA SER A 43 28.20 -16.82 3.01
C SER A 43 28.80 -15.85 4.04
N ASP A 44 28.43 -14.57 3.97
CA ASP A 44 28.83 -13.54 4.95
C ASP A 44 27.94 -13.56 6.21
N TRP A 45 26.87 -14.34 6.21
CA TRP A 45 26.07 -14.68 7.39
C TRP A 45 26.91 -15.30 8.51
N GLN A 46 26.86 -14.71 9.69
CA GLN A 46 27.52 -15.19 10.90
C GLN A 46 26.48 -15.75 11.89
N LEU A 47 26.63 -16.99 12.32
CA LEU A 47 25.75 -17.58 13.32
C LEU A 47 25.95 -16.87 14.66
N VAL A 48 24.90 -16.22 15.19
CA VAL A 48 24.95 -15.46 16.45
C VAL A 48 24.17 -16.13 17.57
N TRP A 49 23.17 -16.96 17.24
CA TRP A 49 22.41 -17.73 18.21
C TRP A 49 21.86 -19.00 17.58
N SER A 50 21.80 -20.09 18.35
CA SER A 50 21.13 -21.31 17.91
C SER A 50 20.64 -22.18 19.05
N ASP A 51 19.69 -23.06 18.72
CA ASP A 51 19.37 -24.25 19.47
C ASP A 51 19.34 -25.46 18.54
N GLU A 52 20.24 -26.41 18.77
CA GLU A 52 20.37 -27.65 18.00
C GLU A 52 19.67 -28.83 18.73
N PHE A 53 19.05 -28.56 19.88
CA PHE A 53 18.33 -29.54 20.70
C PHE A 53 19.13 -30.83 21.03
N ASP A 54 20.46 -30.72 21.10
CA ASP A 54 21.37 -31.82 21.48
C ASP A 54 21.34 -32.17 22.98
N ASP A 55 20.80 -31.26 23.81
CA ASP A 55 20.67 -31.44 25.25
C ASP A 55 19.46 -32.31 25.61
N THR A 56 19.43 -32.86 26.83
CA THR A 56 18.38 -33.80 27.25
C THR A 56 17.00 -33.17 27.52
N GLY A 57 16.83 -31.87 27.25
CA GLY A 57 15.61 -31.13 27.52
C GLY A 57 15.69 -29.70 26.98
N ILE A 58 14.58 -28.97 27.11
CA ILE A 58 14.47 -27.59 26.63
C ILE A 58 15.26 -26.66 27.56
N ASP A 59 16.12 -25.80 26.99
CA ASP A 59 16.94 -24.87 27.78
C ASP A 59 16.13 -23.65 28.23
N ASP A 60 15.82 -23.59 29.53
CA ASP A 60 15.13 -22.46 30.16
C ASP A 60 15.88 -21.12 30.06
N ASN A 61 17.16 -21.10 29.68
CA ASN A 61 17.88 -19.86 29.39
C ASN A 61 17.61 -19.34 27.98
N LYS A 62 17.04 -20.16 27.09
CA LYS A 62 16.68 -19.81 25.72
C LYS A 62 15.17 -19.66 25.53
N TRP A 63 14.39 -20.55 26.15
CA TRP A 63 12.94 -20.67 25.90
C TRP A 63 12.12 -20.46 27.17
N THR A 64 10.99 -19.79 27.05
CA THR A 64 9.93 -19.73 28.08
C THR A 64 8.70 -20.46 27.56
N HIS A 65 8.13 -21.35 28.37
CA HIS A 65 6.81 -21.92 28.08
C HIS A 65 5.72 -20.90 28.41
N GLU A 66 4.86 -20.58 27.45
CA GLU A 66 3.62 -19.86 27.73
C GLU A 66 2.54 -20.86 28.17
N VAL A 67 1.98 -20.65 29.36
CA VAL A 67 0.99 -21.56 29.96
C VAL A 67 -0.33 -20.82 30.16
N ASN A 68 -1.31 -21.10 29.31
CA ASN A 68 -2.64 -20.48 29.36
C ASN A 68 -3.67 -21.29 28.54
N CYS A 69 -4.95 -20.90 28.62
CA CYS A 69 -6.03 -21.43 27.78
C CYS A 69 -6.71 -20.30 26.97
N ASP A 70 -6.01 -19.18 26.83
CA ASP A 70 -6.57 -17.94 26.29
C ASP A 70 -6.48 -17.90 24.75
N GLY A 71 -5.66 -18.78 24.16
CA GLY A 71 -5.41 -18.84 22.71
C GLY A 71 -4.39 -17.79 22.25
N GLY A 72 -4.41 -17.47 20.96
CA GLY A 72 -3.64 -16.40 20.31
C GLY A 72 -4.51 -15.23 19.85
N GLY A 73 -5.84 -15.30 20.07
CA GLY A 73 -6.81 -14.33 19.55
C GLY A 73 -7.72 -14.90 18.45
N ASN A 74 -7.53 -16.18 18.08
CA ASN A 74 -8.10 -16.76 16.88
C ASN A 74 -9.10 -17.90 17.18
N ASN A 75 -9.66 -17.93 18.39
CA ASN A 75 -10.63 -18.92 18.88
C ASN A 75 -10.09 -20.36 18.95
N GLU A 76 -8.80 -20.52 19.23
CA GLU A 76 -8.15 -21.81 19.22
C GLU A 76 -8.64 -22.74 20.35
N ALA A 77 -8.52 -24.04 20.12
CA ALA A 77 -9.15 -25.11 20.91
C ALA A 77 -8.19 -25.83 21.88
N GLN A 78 -6.95 -25.34 22.03
CA GLN A 78 -5.94 -25.86 22.94
C GLN A 78 -5.76 -25.00 24.19
N CYS A 79 -5.32 -25.62 25.28
CA CYS A 79 -4.54 -24.94 26.31
C CYS A 79 -3.05 -25.18 26.05
N TYR A 80 -2.23 -24.14 26.11
CA TYR A 80 -0.77 -24.29 26.13
C TYR A 80 -0.31 -24.67 27.54
N THR A 81 0.59 -25.65 27.63
CA THR A 81 1.11 -26.20 28.90
C THR A 81 2.64 -26.28 28.89
N ASP A 82 3.22 -26.48 30.08
CA ASP A 82 4.64 -26.78 30.30
C ASP A 82 4.88 -28.28 30.54
N SER A 83 3.94 -29.14 30.14
CA SER A 83 4.05 -30.59 30.27
C SER A 83 5.09 -31.17 29.32
N GLU A 84 5.90 -32.11 29.82
CA GLU A 84 6.81 -32.92 29.00
C GLU A 84 6.07 -33.81 27.98
N GLU A 85 4.74 -33.92 28.07
CA GLU A 85 3.91 -34.57 27.03
C GLU A 85 3.63 -33.66 25.83
N ASN A 86 3.64 -32.34 26.03
CA ASN A 86 3.36 -31.35 24.99
C ASN A 86 4.63 -30.73 24.39
N ALA A 87 5.74 -30.66 25.14
CA ALA A 87 7.02 -30.21 24.62
C ALA A 87 8.19 -30.99 25.23
N PHE A 88 8.99 -31.64 24.40
CA PHE A 88 10.16 -32.39 24.87
C PHE A 88 11.22 -32.54 23.76
N VAL A 89 12.46 -32.79 24.18
CA VAL A 89 13.56 -33.10 23.26
C VAL A 89 13.78 -34.60 23.22
N SER A 90 13.84 -35.18 22.02
CA SER A 90 14.17 -36.59 21.81
C SER A 90 15.04 -36.74 20.57
N ASP A 91 16.14 -37.49 20.71
CA ASP A 91 17.07 -37.81 19.61
C ASP A 91 17.58 -36.58 18.82
N GLY A 92 17.81 -35.46 19.51
CA GLY A 92 18.29 -34.20 18.89
C GLY A 92 17.18 -33.34 18.28
N VAL A 93 15.91 -33.67 18.51
CA VAL A 93 14.76 -32.97 17.90
C VAL A 93 13.83 -32.47 19.01
N LEU A 94 13.45 -31.20 18.94
CA LEU A 94 12.34 -30.65 19.74
C LEU A 94 11.02 -31.12 19.15
N ASN A 95 10.18 -31.72 19.99
CA ASN A 95 8.85 -32.17 19.64
C ASN A 95 7.83 -31.29 20.37
N ILE A 96 7.03 -30.52 19.63
CA ILE A 96 5.83 -29.85 20.15
C ILE A 96 4.62 -30.68 19.73
N VAL A 97 3.88 -31.22 20.69
CA VAL A 97 2.82 -32.20 20.46
C VAL A 97 1.48 -31.68 20.93
N ALA A 98 0.52 -31.62 20.01
CA ALA A 98 -0.88 -31.37 20.31
C ALA A 98 -1.59 -32.69 20.67
N LEU A 99 -2.26 -32.72 21.82
CA LEU A 99 -2.90 -33.91 22.38
C LEU A 99 -4.37 -33.64 22.75
N PRO A 100 -5.24 -34.66 22.75
CA PRO A 100 -6.56 -34.56 23.37
C PRO A 100 -6.40 -34.29 24.87
N ALA A 101 -7.13 -33.31 25.38
CA ALA A 101 -7.12 -32.99 26.80
C ALA A 101 -7.90 -34.03 27.61
N GLU A 102 -7.59 -34.13 28.90
CA GLU A 102 -8.35 -34.97 29.82
C GLU A 102 -9.83 -34.53 29.92
N GLU A 103 -10.72 -35.48 30.22
CA GLU A 103 -12.14 -35.20 30.39
C GLU A 103 -12.38 -34.14 31.48
N GLY A 104 -13.03 -33.03 31.12
CA GLY A 104 -13.32 -31.92 32.03
C GLY A 104 -12.28 -30.80 32.03
N ALA A 105 -11.26 -30.85 31.16
CA ALA A 105 -10.36 -29.72 30.90
C ALA A 105 -11.11 -28.50 30.34
N ALA A 106 -10.48 -27.32 30.45
CA ALA A 106 -11.07 -26.05 30.00
C ALA A 106 -11.25 -25.98 28.47
N LYS A 107 -10.37 -26.65 27.74
CA LYS A 107 -10.35 -26.76 26.29
C LYS A 107 -10.16 -28.24 25.90
N PRO A 108 -10.63 -28.67 24.71
CA PRO A 108 -10.59 -30.07 24.30
C PRO A 108 -9.18 -30.58 23.94
N TYR A 109 -8.20 -29.71 23.75
CA TYR A 109 -6.82 -30.09 23.42
C TYR A 109 -5.81 -29.43 24.36
N THR A 110 -4.62 -30.01 24.45
CA THR A 110 -3.42 -29.39 25.02
C THR A 110 -2.32 -29.31 23.96
N SER A 111 -1.44 -28.32 24.08
CA SER A 111 -0.26 -28.17 23.22
C SER A 111 0.82 -27.37 23.97
N ALA A 112 1.87 -26.91 23.28
CA ALA A 112 2.87 -26.01 23.83
C ALA A 112 3.16 -24.81 22.92
N ARG A 113 3.60 -23.73 23.55
CA ARG A 113 4.10 -22.50 22.91
C ARG A 113 5.36 -22.06 23.64
N LEU A 114 6.44 -21.92 22.88
CA LEU A 114 7.76 -21.52 23.37
C LEU A 114 8.11 -20.16 22.82
N ILE A 115 8.58 -19.25 23.68
CA ILE A 115 9.00 -17.90 23.30
C ILE A 115 10.44 -17.61 23.76
N THR A 116 11.16 -16.79 23.00
CA THR A 116 12.51 -16.32 23.37
C THR A 116 12.56 -14.94 24.00
N GLN A 117 11.39 -14.34 24.30
CA GLN A 117 11.29 -12.96 24.80
C GLN A 117 12.21 -12.71 26.00
N TYR A 118 13.03 -11.66 25.93
CA TYR A 118 14.05 -11.27 26.93
C TYR A 118 15.20 -12.28 27.14
N LYS A 119 15.34 -13.25 26.23
CA LYS A 119 16.41 -14.27 26.23
C LYS A 119 17.21 -14.24 24.94
N ALA A 120 16.52 -14.10 23.82
CA ALA A 120 17.09 -13.94 22.49
C ALA A 120 16.11 -13.11 21.65
N ASP A 121 16.39 -11.81 21.60
CA ASP A 121 15.62 -10.80 20.88
C ASP A 121 16.56 -10.17 19.84
N PHE A 122 16.09 -9.99 18.62
CA PHE A 122 16.95 -9.57 17.50
C PHE A 122 16.25 -8.52 16.66
N LYS A 123 17.04 -7.63 16.06
CA LYS A 123 16.61 -6.75 14.99
C LYS A 123 17.48 -7.03 13.77
N TYR A 124 16.84 -7.35 12.65
CA TYR A 124 17.48 -7.80 11.42
C TYR A 124 18.24 -9.12 11.58
N GLY A 125 18.50 -9.79 10.45
CA GLY A 125 19.20 -11.07 10.40
C GLY A 125 18.50 -12.11 9.53
N ARG A 126 19.09 -13.30 9.49
CA ARG A 126 18.43 -14.49 8.95
C ARG A 126 17.94 -15.35 10.11
N PHE A 127 16.67 -15.69 10.10
CA PHE A 127 16.01 -16.54 11.09
C PHE A 127 15.58 -17.81 10.39
N GLU A 128 16.04 -18.95 10.87
CA GLU A 128 15.87 -20.22 10.18
C GLU A 128 15.50 -21.33 11.16
N ILE A 129 14.51 -22.13 10.80
CA ILE A 129 14.26 -23.43 11.42
C ILE A 129 14.35 -24.54 10.40
N ARG A 130 14.77 -25.71 10.84
CA ARG A 130 14.59 -26.95 10.10
C ARG A 130 13.58 -27.81 10.82
N ALA A 131 12.43 -28.06 10.19
CA ALA A 131 11.32 -28.73 10.84
C ALA A 131 10.50 -29.59 9.88
N LYS A 132 9.78 -30.57 10.44
CA LYS A 132 8.73 -31.33 9.76
C LYS A 132 7.39 -30.99 10.41
N LEU A 133 6.43 -30.61 9.57
CA LEU A 133 5.15 -30.09 10.04
C LEU A 133 4.15 -31.22 10.35
N PRO A 134 3.22 -31.01 11.31
CA PRO A 134 2.11 -31.93 11.55
C PRO A 134 1.12 -31.93 10.39
N GLU A 135 0.25 -32.94 10.37
CA GLU A 135 -0.81 -33.10 9.37
C GLU A 135 -2.19 -33.18 10.02
N GLY A 136 -3.22 -33.08 9.19
CA GLY A 136 -4.61 -33.32 9.57
C GLY A 136 -5.40 -32.05 9.87
N GLN A 137 -6.71 -32.16 9.67
CA GLN A 137 -7.64 -31.05 9.74
C GLN A 137 -7.73 -30.49 11.17
N GLY A 138 -7.49 -29.19 11.31
CA GLY A 138 -7.40 -28.44 12.55
C GLY A 138 -5.97 -28.22 13.05
N SER A 139 -4.94 -28.80 12.41
CA SER A 139 -3.55 -28.54 12.81
C SER A 139 -3.09 -27.16 12.33
N TRP A 140 -2.36 -26.44 13.19
CA TRP A 140 -1.81 -25.12 12.85
C TRP A 140 -0.43 -24.91 13.51
N PRO A 141 0.65 -25.43 12.92
CA PRO A 141 2.03 -25.13 13.32
C PRO A 141 2.41 -23.69 12.92
N ALA A 142 3.18 -23.01 13.77
CA ALA A 142 3.70 -21.68 13.47
C ALA A 142 5.13 -21.48 14.00
N PHE A 143 5.96 -20.83 13.18
CA PHE A 143 7.21 -20.18 13.54
C PHE A 143 7.11 -18.71 13.14
N TRP A 144 7.13 -17.84 14.14
CA TRP A 144 6.78 -16.43 13.97
C TRP A 144 7.46 -15.59 15.03
N MET A 145 7.29 -14.28 14.92
CA MET A 145 7.97 -13.32 15.77
C MET A 145 7.05 -12.17 16.17
N MET A 146 7.24 -11.69 17.40
CA MET A 146 6.54 -10.53 17.96
C MET A 146 7.55 -9.54 18.51
N PRO A 147 7.22 -8.23 18.56
CA PRO A 147 8.10 -7.22 19.11
C PRO A 147 8.32 -7.47 20.61
N THR A 148 9.57 -7.35 21.05
CA THR A 148 9.92 -7.50 22.48
C THR A 148 9.23 -6.41 23.31
N ASP A 149 9.22 -5.19 22.78
CA ASP A 149 8.57 -4.00 23.35
C ASP A 149 7.53 -3.43 22.37
N SER A 150 6.35 -3.05 22.88
CA SER A 150 5.28 -2.43 22.09
C SER A 150 5.52 -0.92 21.86
N VAL A 151 6.61 -0.57 21.19
CA VAL A 151 7.09 0.82 21.00
C VAL A 151 6.05 1.71 20.33
N TYR A 152 5.32 1.18 19.34
CA TYR A 152 4.33 1.92 18.54
C TYR A 152 2.89 1.75 19.06
N GLY A 153 2.70 1.01 20.15
CA GLY A 153 1.39 0.64 20.69
C GLY A 153 1.15 -0.87 20.61
N GLY A 154 -0.02 -1.31 21.10
CA GLY A 154 -0.40 -2.73 21.06
C GLY A 154 -0.47 -3.28 19.64
N TRP A 155 -0.60 -4.61 19.52
CA TRP A 155 -0.76 -5.27 18.23
C TRP A 155 -1.94 -4.67 17.42
N PRO A 156 -1.79 -4.48 16.10
CA PRO A 156 -0.63 -4.78 15.24
C PRO A 156 0.37 -3.63 15.11
N ARG A 157 0.19 -2.49 15.82
CA ARG A 157 0.97 -1.27 15.57
C ARG A 157 2.47 -1.48 15.75
N SER A 158 2.86 -2.41 16.62
CA SER A 158 4.26 -2.80 16.81
C SER A 158 4.72 -4.01 15.97
N GLY A 159 3.87 -4.50 15.08
CA GLY A 159 4.19 -5.53 14.09
C GLY A 159 4.04 -6.98 14.58
N GLU A 160 3.98 -7.88 13.62
CA GLU A 160 4.13 -9.34 13.71
C GLU A 160 4.81 -9.82 12.42
N ILE A 161 5.70 -10.81 12.54
CA ILE A 161 6.39 -11.43 11.39
C ILE A 161 6.17 -12.95 11.46
N ASP A 162 5.37 -13.47 10.55
CA ASP A 162 5.12 -14.91 10.42
C ASP A 162 6.11 -15.50 9.43
N ILE A 163 7.11 -16.22 9.93
CA ILE A 163 8.17 -16.83 9.11
C ILE A 163 7.61 -18.05 8.39
N MET A 164 6.81 -18.85 9.10
CA MET A 164 6.11 -20.00 8.55
C MET A 164 4.86 -20.29 9.35
N GLU A 165 3.73 -20.30 8.67
CA GLU A 165 2.51 -20.91 9.14
C GLU A 165 2.02 -21.95 8.13
N ALA A 166 1.31 -22.96 8.62
CA ALA A 166 0.56 -23.87 7.76
C ALA A 166 -0.72 -24.27 8.48
N VAL A 167 -1.75 -24.65 7.74
CA VAL A 167 -2.97 -25.21 8.30
C VAL A 167 -3.35 -26.48 7.57
N ASN A 168 -3.88 -27.46 8.30
CA ASN A 168 -4.58 -28.62 7.74
C ASN A 168 -3.78 -29.45 6.73
N LEU A 169 -2.45 -29.46 6.78
CA LEU A 169 -1.65 -30.18 5.79
C LEU A 169 -2.13 -31.62 5.59
N LYS A 170 -2.22 -32.04 4.32
CA LYS A 170 -2.77 -33.31 3.84
C LYS A 170 -4.27 -33.55 4.07
N ALA A 171 -4.97 -32.67 4.77
CA ALA A 171 -6.44 -32.69 4.73
C ALA A 171 -6.90 -32.34 3.31
N ALA A 172 -7.92 -33.03 2.84
CA ALA A 172 -8.42 -32.84 1.50
C ALA A 172 -9.41 -31.67 1.43
N ASP A 173 -9.27 -30.84 0.41
CA ASP A 173 -10.29 -29.85 0.02
C ASP A 173 -11.55 -30.54 -0.53
N ALA A 174 -12.55 -29.74 -0.91
CA ALA A 174 -13.81 -30.23 -1.46
C ALA A 174 -13.65 -31.04 -2.78
N ASP A 175 -12.58 -30.80 -3.53
CA ASP A 175 -12.25 -31.48 -4.78
C ASP A 175 -11.33 -32.69 -4.58
N GLY A 176 -10.88 -32.94 -3.35
CA GLY A 176 -10.04 -34.06 -2.96
C GLY A 176 -8.53 -33.80 -3.06
N ASN A 177 -8.10 -32.54 -3.27
CA ASN A 177 -6.68 -32.19 -3.28
C ASN A 177 -6.16 -32.02 -1.85
N PRO A 178 -5.00 -32.58 -1.51
CA PRO A 178 -4.41 -32.39 -0.19
C PRO A 178 -3.87 -30.97 -0.02
N GLU A 179 -4.17 -30.33 1.10
CA GLU A 179 -3.58 -29.06 1.51
C GLU A 179 -2.06 -29.21 1.69
N ALA A 180 -1.29 -28.30 1.11
CA ALA A 180 0.17 -28.37 1.02
C ALA A 180 0.86 -26.99 1.17
N HIS A 181 0.08 -25.93 1.40
CA HIS A 181 0.59 -24.57 1.44
C HIS A 181 1.22 -24.25 2.80
N ILE A 182 2.33 -23.52 2.74
CA ILE A 182 2.83 -22.69 3.84
C ILE A 182 2.55 -21.22 3.53
N TYR A 183 2.59 -20.38 4.56
CA TYR A 183 2.31 -18.95 4.47
C TYR A 183 3.42 -18.17 5.19
N GLY A 184 3.86 -17.10 4.55
CA GLY A 184 4.67 -16.05 5.18
C GLY A 184 3.90 -14.74 5.16
N THR A 185 3.76 -14.10 6.31
CA THR A 185 2.83 -12.98 6.50
C THR A 185 3.43 -11.91 7.40
N LEU A 186 3.05 -10.66 7.14
CA LEU A 186 3.32 -9.51 7.99
C LEU A 186 1.98 -8.94 8.47
N HIS A 187 1.86 -8.66 9.78
CA HIS A 187 0.75 -7.89 10.33
C HIS A 187 1.22 -6.52 10.83
N TYR A 188 0.54 -5.46 10.41
CA TYR A 188 0.91 -4.07 10.67
C TYR A 188 -0.31 -3.13 10.58
N GLY A 189 -0.07 -1.82 10.61
CA GLY A 189 -1.12 -0.82 10.38
C GLY A 189 -1.78 -0.29 11.64
N GLN A 190 -3.11 -0.21 11.63
CA GLN A 190 -3.91 0.44 12.66
C GLN A 190 -4.23 -0.50 13.83
N GLU A 191 -4.77 0.05 14.92
CA GLU A 191 -5.22 -0.77 16.06
C GLU A 191 -6.30 -1.79 15.65
N TRP A 192 -6.22 -3.00 16.22
CA TRP A 192 -7.26 -4.02 16.04
C TRP A 192 -8.66 -3.45 16.36
N PRO A 193 -9.70 -3.72 15.55
CA PRO A 193 -9.75 -4.72 14.47
C PRO A 193 -9.40 -4.20 13.07
N ASN A 194 -8.85 -3.00 12.94
CA ASN A 194 -8.54 -2.37 11.65
C ASN A 194 -7.10 -2.66 11.18
N ASN A 195 -6.49 -3.72 11.70
CA ASN A 195 -5.15 -4.12 11.29
C ASN A 195 -5.14 -4.53 9.82
N ASP A 196 -4.01 -4.33 9.16
CA ASP A 196 -3.74 -4.88 7.85
C ASP A 196 -2.76 -6.05 7.94
N SER A 197 -2.77 -6.89 6.92
CA SER A 197 -1.78 -7.93 6.73
C SER A 197 -1.52 -8.17 5.26
N SER A 198 -0.28 -8.48 4.91
CA SER A 198 0.06 -8.94 3.57
C SER A 198 1.02 -10.13 3.66
N GLY A 199 0.92 -11.04 2.70
CA GLY A 199 1.64 -12.31 2.73
C GLY A 199 1.44 -13.09 1.45
N GLN A 200 2.11 -14.23 1.35
CA GLN A 200 2.03 -15.10 0.19
C GLN A 200 2.07 -16.57 0.61
N ALA A 201 1.21 -17.36 -0.03
CA ALA A 201 1.21 -18.81 0.09
C ALA A 201 2.29 -19.41 -0.81
N TYR A 202 2.91 -20.50 -0.37
CA TYR A 202 3.85 -21.28 -1.17
C TYR A 202 3.59 -22.78 -1.03
N SER A 203 3.68 -23.48 -2.15
CA SER A 203 3.62 -24.95 -2.21
C SER A 203 4.89 -25.47 -2.86
N LEU A 204 5.39 -26.59 -2.34
CA LEU A 204 6.51 -27.29 -2.94
C LEU A 204 6.15 -27.77 -4.37
N PRO A 205 7.14 -27.83 -5.28
CA PRO A 205 6.94 -28.37 -6.62
C PRO A 205 6.51 -29.84 -6.58
N ASP A 206 5.96 -30.31 -7.71
CA ASP A 206 5.56 -31.71 -7.93
C ASP A 206 4.52 -32.29 -6.94
N GLY A 207 3.89 -31.44 -6.12
CA GLY A 207 2.86 -31.83 -5.16
C GLY A 207 3.41 -32.47 -3.88
N SER A 208 4.70 -32.28 -3.59
CA SER A 208 5.29 -32.65 -2.29
C SER A 208 4.62 -31.88 -1.15
N ASN A 209 4.53 -32.50 0.04
CA ASN A 209 3.89 -31.89 1.17
C ASN A 209 4.90 -31.53 2.28
N PRO A 210 4.79 -30.35 2.92
CA PRO A 210 5.63 -29.97 4.06
C PRO A 210 5.57 -30.92 5.27
N ALA A 211 4.54 -31.76 5.35
CA ALA A 211 4.39 -32.79 6.40
C ALA A 211 5.04 -34.14 6.04
N ASP A 212 5.66 -34.30 4.86
CA ASP A 212 6.30 -35.56 4.46
C ASP A 212 7.73 -35.70 4.97
N ASP A 213 8.50 -34.62 4.98
CA ASP A 213 9.92 -34.60 5.31
C ASP A 213 10.30 -33.30 6.07
N PHE A 214 11.53 -33.25 6.58
CA PHE A 214 12.06 -32.03 7.16
C PHE A 214 12.45 -31.04 6.07
N HIS A 215 11.97 -29.81 6.20
CA HIS A 215 12.28 -28.67 5.35
C HIS A 215 12.90 -27.53 6.15
N THR A 216 13.59 -26.64 5.45
CA THR A 216 14.14 -25.42 6.04
C THR A 216 13.21 -24.25 5.73
N TYR A 217 12.77 -23.53 6.76
CA TYR A 217 11.94 -22.34 6.66
C TYR A 217 12.70 -21.15 7.21
N ALA A 218 12.78 -20.06 6.45
CA ALA A 218 13.54 -18.91 6.87
C ALA A 218 12.96 -17.58 6.41
N ILE A 219 13.32 -16.53 7.13
CA ILE A 219 13.35 -15.17 6.58
C ILE A 219 14.77 -14.64 6.55
N GLU A 220 15.02 -13.74 5.62
CA GLU A 220 16.11 -12.75 5.70
C GLU A 220 15.48 -11.37 5.86
N TRP A 221 15.73 -10.74 7.00
CA TRP A 221 15.19 -9.44 7.39
C TRP A 221 16.31 -8.41 7.44
N GLN A 222 16.16 -7.36 6.65
CA GLN A 222 17.03 -6.18 6.66
C GLN A 222 16.18 -4.91 6.81
N GLU A 223 16.85 -3.78 6.98
CA GLU A 223 16.20 -2.47 7.00
C GLU A 223 15.38 -2.26 5.72
N GLY A 224 14.06 -2.14 5.88
CA GLY A 224 13.13 -1.85 4.79
C GLY A 224 12.75 -3.02 3.88
N GLU A 225 13.25 -4.24 4.10
CA GLU A 225 12.91 -5.41 3.28
C GLU A 225 12.96 -6.73 4.09
N ILE A 226 11.96 -7.60 3.90
CA ILE A 226 11.90 -8.95 4.47
C ILE A 226 11.64 -9.94 3.32
N ARG A 227 12.38 -11.04 3.29
CA ARG A 227 12.30 -12.09 2.26
C ARG A 227 12.07 -13.44 2.90
N TRP A 228 11.16 -14.25 2.35
CA TRP A 228 10.80 -15.58 2.85
C TRP A 228 11.34 -16.69 1.97
N TYR A 229 11.77 -17.76 2.61
CA TYR A 229 12.43 -18.90 1.98
C TYR A 229 11.86 -20.23 2.49
N MET A 230 11.69 -21.17 1.57
CA MET A 230 11.54 -22.59 1.88
C MET A 230 12.60 -23.37 1.10
N ASP A 231 13.43 -24.16 1.79
CA ASP A 231 14.56 -24.90 1.20
C ASP A 231 15.44 -24.02 0.29
N ASP A 232 15.78 -22.83 0.80
CA ASP A 232 16.54 -21.76 0.11
C ASP A 232 15.86 -21.17 -1.14
N TYR A 233 14.63 -21.57 -1.46
CA TYR A 233 13.83 -20.93 -2.49
C TYR A 233 13.11 -19.71 -1.93
N LEU A 234 13.52 -18.52 -2.39
CA LEU A 234 12.84 -17.25 -2.09
C LEU A 234 11.45 -17.24 -2.75
N TYR A 235 10.37 -17.29 -1.99
CA TYR A 235 9.01 -17.28 -2.56
C TYR A 235 8.27 -15.96 -2.37
N ALA A 236 8.68 -15.13 -1.41
CA ALA A 236 8.05 -13.83 -1.15
C ALA A 236 9.08 -12.79 -0.70
N THR A 237 8.85 -11.53 -1.08
CA THR A 237 9.57 -10.33 -0.65
C THR A 237 8.55 -9.26 -0.32
N GLN A 238 8.70 -8.63 0.84
CA GLN A 238 7.95 -7.42 1.20
C GLN A 238 8.92 -6.30 1.52
N ARG A 239 8.51 -5.06 1.24
CA ARG A 239 9.29 -3.86 1.50
C ARG A 239 8.47 -2.83 2.26
N ARG A 240 9.17 -1.90 2.92
CA ARG A 240 8.55 -0.70 3.48
C ARG A 240 7.92 0.13 2.38
N SER A 241 6.93 0.92 2.73
CA SER A 241 6.37 1.89 1.79
C SER A 241 7.41 2.95 1.39
N GLU A 242 7.31 3.45 0.17
CA GLU A 242 8.12 4.58 -0.31
C GLU A 242 7.21 5.75 -0.66
N VAL A 243 7.36 6.86 0.05
CA VAL A 243 6.53 8.05 -0.12
C VAL A 243 7.08 8.95 -1.22
N ARG A 244 6.20 9.42 -2.10
CA ARG A 244 6.48 10.48 -3.08
C ARG A 244 6.18 11.84 -2.45
N TYR A 245 7.09 12.79 -2.69
CA TYR A 245 6.97 14.16 -2.21
C TYR A 245 7.02 15.15 -3.36
N ASN A 246 6.20 16.20 -3.28
CA ASN A 246 6.26 17.31 -4.22
C ASN A 246 7.42 18.29 -3.91
N SER A 247 7.55 19.34 -4.71
CA SER A 247 8.60 20.36 -4.54
C SER A 247 8.53 21.14 -3.22
N ASN A 248 7.38 21.11 -2.54
CA ASN A 248 7.17 21.75 -1.24
C ASN A 248 7.50 20.81 -0.06
N GLY A 249 7.81 19.54 -0.33
CA GLY A 249 8.07 18.53 0.70
C GLY A 249 6.81 17.91 1.29
N GLU A 250 5.66 18.06 0.62
CA GLU A 250 4.39 17.45 1.03
C GLU A 250 4.28 16.06 0.41
N ALA A 251 3.79 15.08 1.18
CA ALA A 251 3.56 13.73 0.69
C ALA A 251 2.36 13.73 -0.28
N THR A 252 2.54 13.17 -1.48
CA THR A 252 1.54 13.20 -2.55
C THR A 252 1.18 11.82 -3.11
N GLY A 253 1.80 10.76 -2.58
CA GLY A 253 1.49 9.39 -2.95
C GLY A 253 2.56 8.41 -2.51
N LEU A 254 2.51 7.18 -3.01
CA LEU A 254 3.51 6.14 -2.78
C LEU A 254 4.16 5.70 -4.09
N SER A 255 5.49 5.67 -4.19
CA SER A 255 6.20 5.02 -5.32
C SER A 255 6.27 3.51 -5.17
N HIS A 256 6.12 3.01 -3.93
CA HIS A 256 5.91 1.61 -3.64
C HIS A 256 4.99 1.47 -2.43
N ARG A 257 3.95 0.63 -2.57
CA ARG A 257 2.99 0.34 -1.51
C ARG A 257 3.45 -0.87 -0.70
N GLY A 258 3.95 -0.61 0.50
CA GLY A 258 4.47 -1.60 1.42
C GLY A 258 3.70 -1.65 2.74
N TRP A 259 4.39 -2.01 3.82
CA TRP A 259 3.85 -1.89 5.17
C TRP A 259 3.81 -0.42 5.65
N TYR A 260 3.06 -0.21 6.73
CA TYR A 260 2.91 1.05 7.44
C TYR A 260 2.53 0.78 8.90
N THR A 261 2.58 1.80 9.75
CA THR A 261 1.98 1.73 11.09
C THR A 261 1.45 3.08 11.53
N GLU A 262 0.43 3.08 12.39
CA GLU A 262 -0.03 4.30 13.05
C GLU A 262 0.47 4.35 14.49
N TYR A 263 1.06 5.46 14.91
CA TYR A 263 1.38 5.67 16.31
C TYR A 263 1.31 7.14 16.71
N PHE A 264 1.26 7.37 18.03
CA PHE A 264 1.19 8.72 18.59
C PHE A 264 2.58 9.35 18.60
N GLU A 265 2.73 10.49 17.93
CA GLU A 265 3.99 11.24 17.97
C GLU A 265 4.21 11.83 19.37
N GLN A 266 5.40 11.61 19.96
CA GLN A 266 5.70 12.06 21.32
C GLN A 266 5.69 13.59 21.50
N GLY A 267 5.81 14.36 20.41
CA GLY A 267 5.84 15.82 20.43
C GLY A 267 4.45 16.46 20.40
N THR A 268 3.58 15.98 19.51
CA THR A 268 2.23 16.54 19.27
C THR A 268 1.15 15.79 20.06
N GLY A 269 1.36 14.50 20.33
CA GLY A 269 0.34 13.60 20.86
C GLY A 269 -0.73 13.25 19.82
N GLU A 270 -0.48 13.53 18.54
CA GLU A 270 -1.38 13.19 17.44
C GLU A 270 -1.06 11.78 16.95
N LEU A 271 -2.11 11.03 16.60
CA LEU A 271 -1.98 9.74 15.92
C LEU A 271 -1.69 10.02 14.46
N VAL A 272 -0.56 9.52 13.96
CA VAL A 272 -0.09 9.76 12.59
C VAL A 272 0.22 8.43 11.94
N THR A 273 -0.04 8.34 10.64
CA THR A 273 0.41 7.21 9.80
C THR A 273 1.87 7.40 9.41
N HIS A 274 2.67 6.34 9.58
CA HIS A 274 4.08 6.27 9.23
C HIS A 274 4.33 5.20 8.18
N TRP A 275 5.11 5.56 7.16
CA TRP A 275 5.45 4.72 5.99
C TRP A 275 6.91 4.26 5.98
N ASP A 276 7.64 4.51 7.07
CA ASP A 276 9.07 4.24 7.17
C ASP A 276 9.35 2.77 7.54
N ASN A 277 10.49 2.48 8.19
CA ASN A 277 10.83 1.11 8.57
C ASN A 277 9.90 0.54 9.65
N ALA A 278 9.14 1.38 10.36
CA ALA A 278 8.21 0.92 11.38
C ALA A 278 7.08 0.08 10.75
N PRO A 279 6.63 -0.99 11.43
CA PRO A 279 7.02 -1.39 12.78
C PRO A 279 8.23 -2.34 12.86
N TYR A 280 8.81 -2.70 11.72
CA TYR A 280 9.87 -3.72 11.61
C TYR A 280 11.28 -3.13 11.76
N ASP A 281 11.44 -2.22 12.71
CA ASP A 281 12.69 -1.54 13.05
C ASP A 281 13.04 -1.64 14.55
N GLN A 282 12.33 -2.50 15.28
CA GLN A 282 12.55 -2.83 16.70
C GLN A 282 13.07 -4.26 16.88
N GLU A 283 13.44 -4.63 18.10
CA GLU A 283 13.80 -6.02 18.43
C GLU A 283 12.55 -6.90 18.53
N PHE A 284 12.63 -8.08 17.93
CA PHE A 284 11.58 -9.10 17.95
C PHE A 284 12.11 -10.39 18.57
N TYR A 285 11.22 -11.12 19.27
CA TYR A 285 11.48 -12.45 19.81
C TYR A 285 10.80 -13.52 18.97
N MET A 286 11.35 -14.73 18.99
CA MET A 286 10.83 -15.87 18.25
C MET A 286 9.78 -16.64 19.06
N ILE A 287 8.82 -17.21 18.36
CA ILE A 287 7.73 -18.01 18.88
C ILE A 287 7.62 -19.31 18.08
N LEU A 288 7.51 -20.43 18.79
CA LEU A 288 7.21 -21.75 18.23
C LEU A 288 5.96 -22.29 18.90
N ASN A 289 4.95 -22.69 18.12
CA ASN A 289 3.78 -23.36 18.66
C ASN A 289 3.12 -24.30 17.66
N LEU A 290 2.25 -25.15 18.21
CA LEU A 290 1.27 -25.92 17.45
C LEU A 290 -0.11 -25.63 18.00
N ALA A 291 -0.88 -24.78 17.31
CA ALA A 291 -2.28 -24.53 17.64
C ALA A 291 -3.19 -25.66 17.12
N VAL A 292 -4.39 -25.76 17.70
CA VAL A 292 -5.43 -26.70 17.28
C VAL A 292 -6.73 -25.94 17.05
N GLY A 293 -7.25 -25.98 15.82
CA GLY A 293 -8.44 -25.25 15.41
C GLY A 293 -8.26 -23.75 15.44
N GLY A 294 -9.38 -23.04 15.50
CA GLY A 294 -9.42 -21.59 15.34
C GLY A 294 -10.04 -21.18 14.01
N SER A 295 -10.35 -19.89 13.87
CA SER A 295 -11.16 -19.37 12.77
C SER A 295 -10.58 -19.71 11.38
N TRP A 296 -9.25 -19.72 11.24
CA TRP A 296 -8.59 -19.98 9.96
C TRP A 296 -8.54 -21.48 9.59
N PRO A 297 -7.92 -22.38 10.38
CA PRO A 297 -7.89 -23.81 10.06
C PRO A 297 -9.28 -24.44 10.00
N GLU A 298 -10.27 -23.96 10.74
CA GLU A 298 -11.65 -24.50 10.62
C GLU A 298 -12.38 -24.02 9.36
N ALA A 299 -12.03 -22.84 8.84
CA ALA A 299 -12.57 -22.31 7.60
C ALA A 299 -11.92 -22.95 6.37
N VAL A 300 -10.61 -23.23 6.42
CA VAL A 300 -9.93 -23.98 5.35
C VAL A 300 -10.46 -25.42 5.31
N ASN A 301 -10.95 -25.84 4.13
CA ASN A 301 -11.71 -27.07 3.88
C ASN A 301 -13.11 -27.14 4.52
N GLU A 302 -13.53 -26.16 5.33
CA GLU A 302 -14.86 -26.02 5.97
C GLU A 302 -15.33 -27.23 6.81
N THR A 303 -14.41 -28.04 7.32
CA THR A 303 -14.74 -29.26 8.08
C THR A 303 -14.58 -29.15 9.59
N GLY A 304 -14.20 -27.98 10.12
CA GLY A 304 -13.91 -27.81 11.55
C GLY A 304 -12.60 -28.51 11.92
N ILE A 305 -12.56 -29.13 13.12
CA ILE A 305 -11.42 -29.93 13.61
C ILE A 305 -11.76 -31.42 13.44
N ASP A 306 -10.84 -32.22 12.88
CA ASP A 306 -10.96 -33.68 12.86
C ASP A 306 -10.32 -34.29 14.13
N PRO A 307 -11.11 -34.82 15.10
CA PRO A 307 -10.56 -35.39 16.32
C PRO A 307 -9.74 -36.67 16.09
N GLU A 308 -9.97 -37.38 14.98
CA GLU A 308 -9.21 -38.60 14.67
C GLU A 308 -7.74 -38.26 14.36
N ALA A 309 -7.49 -37.11 13.73
CA ALA A 309 -6.14 -36.62 13.46
C ALA A 309 -5.29 -36.46 14.74
N PHE A 310 -5.92 -36.08 15.87
CA PHE A 310 -5.23 -35.82 17.14
C PHE A 310 -5.25 -37.00 18.11
N THR A 311 -5.94 -38.11 17.80
CA THR A 311 -6.15 -39.21 18.77
C THR A 311 -4.84 -39.82 19.30
N ASN A 312 -3.79 -39.82 18.47
CA ASN A 312 -2.45 -40.31 18.86
C ASN A 312 -1.42 -39.17 19.02
N GLY A 313 -1.89 -37.92 19.06
CA GLY A 313 -1.07 -36.72 19.01
C GLY A 313 -0.62 -36.34 17.60
N GLN A 314 -0.48 -35.03 17.38
CA GLN A 314 0.14 -34.44 16.18
C GLN A 314 1.40 -33.69 16.60
N SER A 315 2.50 -33.89 15.88
CA SER A 315 3.83 -33.40 16.28
C SER A 315 4.38 -32.41 15.27
N PHE A 316 4.82 -31.26 15.78
CA PHE A 316 5.70 -30.34 15.10
C PHE A 316 7.13 -30.65 15.55
N GLU A 317 7.92 -31.22 14.64
CA GLU A 317 9.26 -31.75 14.91
C GLU A 317 10.32 -30.78 14.38
N ILE A 318 11.18 -30.26 15.26
CA ILE A 318 12.14 -29.20 14.95
C ILE A 318 13.56 -29.70 15.25
N ASP A 319 14.38 -29.78 14.22
CA ASP A 319 15.78 -30.22 14.26
C ASP A 319 16.68 -29.12 14.82
N TYR A 320 16.51 -27.88 14.36
CA TYR A 320 17.22 -26.74 14.91
C TYR A 320 16.47 -25.43 14.72
N VAL A 321 16.87 -24.43 15.51
CA VAL A 321 16.59 -23.01 15.29
C VAL A 321 17.92 -22.27 15.22
N ARG A 322 18.14 -21.44 14.21
CA ARG A 322 19.36 -20.67 14.02
C ARG A 322 19.06 -19.23 13.65
N VAL A 323 19.84 -18.32 14.21
CA VAL A 323 19.81 -16.89 13.90
C VAL A 323 21.20 -16.46 13.45
N TYR A 324 21.23 -15.77 12.33
CA TYR A 324 22.45 -15.24 11.73
C TYR A 324 22.38 -13.72 11.60
N GLU A 325 23.52 -13.08 11.82
CA GLU A 325 23.72 -11.66 11.58
C GLU A 325 24.53 -11.46 10.30
N CYS A 326 24.26 -10.39 9.56
CA CYS A 326 25.01 -10.11 8.35
C CYS A 326 26.39 -9.54 8.70
N GLY A 327 27.47 -10.21 8.29
CA GLY A 327 28.84 -9.75 8.53
C GLY A 327 29.22 -8.48 7.77
N SER A 328 28.49 -8.14 6.70
CA SER A 328 28.72 -6.93 5.88
C SER A 328 28.19 -5.66 6.56
N ASP A 329 26.94 -5.67 7.01
CA ASP A 329 26.32 -4.58 7.77
C ASP A 329 25.37 -5.13 8.85
N PRO A 330 25.85 -5.30 10.09
CA PRO A 330 25.02 -5.72 11.22
C PRO A 330 23.91 -4.74 11.60
N GLU A 331 24.08 -3.43 11.33
CA GLU A 331 23.13 -2.41 11.78
C GLU A 331 21.88 -2.38 10.90
N THR A 332 22.03 -2.67 9.61
CA THR A 332 20.93 -2.70 8.64
C THR A 332 20.56 -4.11 8.19
N GLY A 333 21.40 -5.11 8.45
CA GLY A 333 21.22 -6.49 7.96
C GLY A 333 21.48 -6.66 6.45
N ALA A 334 21.90 -5.61 5.75
CA ALA A 334 22.06 -5.61 4.29
C ALA A 334 23.45 -6.09 3.84
N GLY A 335 23.51 -6.63 2.62
CA GLY A 335 24.74 -7.07 1.96
C GLY A 335 25.08 -8.56 2.15
N CYS A 336 24.17 -9.35 2.71
CA CYS A 336 24.30 -10.81 2.84
C CYS A 336 23.12 -11.55 2.20
N GLU A 337 22.17 -10.84 1.59
CA GLU A 337 20.94 -11.37 1.06
C GLU A 337 21.15 -12.44 -0.02
N THR A 338 20.30 -13.47 0.02
CA THR A 338 20.26 -14.53 -0.98
C THR A 338 19.11 -14.25 -1.95
N ILE A 339 19.35 -13.50 -3.01
CA ILE A 339 18.29 -13.12 -3.97
C ILE A 339 18.19 -14.08 -5.16
N ARG A 340 17.07 -14.02 -5.87
CA ARG A 340 16.87 -14.68 -7.18
C ARG A 340 16.23 -13.74 -8.19
N PRO A 341 16.36 -13.99 -9.50
CA PRO A 341 15.59 -13.25 -10.50
C PRO A 341 14.09 -13.26 -10.17
N GLY A 342 13.44 -12.10 -10.27
CA GLY A 342 12.01 -11.92 -9.99
C GLY A 342 11.66 -11.62 -8.53
N TYR A 343 12.62 -11.62 -7.61
CA TYR A 343 12.35 -11.34 -6.19
C TYR A 343 11.70 -9.97 -5.93
N ASP A 344 12.00 -8.99 -6.79
CA ASP A 344 11.54 -7.61 -6.74
C ASP A 344 10.41 -7.32 -7.76
N SER A 345 9.76 -8.35 -8.29
CA SER A 345 8.71 -8.25 -9.29
C SER A 345 7.35 -8.68 -8.73
N LEU A 346 6.32 -7.85 -8.95
CA LEU A 346 4.93 -8.13 -8.55
C LEU A 346 4.36 -9.38 -9.25
N ASP A 347 4.85 -9.68 -10.45
CA ASP A 347 4.44 -10.86 -11.20
C ASP A 347 5.06 -12.19 -10.66
N ASP A 348 5.88 -12.13 -9.61
CA ASP A 348 6.61 -13.29 -9.10
C ASP A 348 6.68 -13.34 -7.56
N ALA A 349 7.61 -12.61 -6.93
CA ALA A 349 7.86 -12.73 -5.50
C ALA A 349 7.63 -11.43 -4.70
N LEU A 350 7.49 -10.26 -5.33
CA LEU A 350 7.20 -9.04 -4.59
C LEU A 350 5.72 -9.00 -4.20
N VAL A 351 5.46 -8.89 -2.90
CA VAL A 351 4.11 -8.79 -2.34
C VAL A 351 3.85 -7.32 -2.01
N GLU A 352 2.76 -6.77 -2.55
CA GLU A 352 2.28 -5.44 -2.19
C GLU A 352 1.71 -5.44 -0.78
N GLY A 353 2.07 -4.39 -0.03
CA GLY A 353 1.48 -4.13 1.27
C GLY A 353 0.15 -3.39 1.15
N ALA A 354 -0.33 -2.88 2.28
CA ALA A 354 -1.67 -2.30 2.40
C ALA A 354 -1.63 -0.81 2.77
N ALA A 355 -0.45 -0.18 2.80
CA ALA A 355 -0.30 1.20 3.25
C ALA A 355 -1.32 2.16 2.61
N PRO A 356 -1.97 3.03 3.41
CA PRO A 356 -2.83 4.07 2.89
C PRO A 356 -1.96 5.07 2.13
N ILE A 357 -2.51 5.67 1.08
CA ILE A 357 -1.76 6.58 0.23
C ILE A 357 -1.85 7.98 0.82
N PRO A 358 -0.72 8.66 1.09
CA PRO A 358 -0.76 10.01 1.60
C PRO A 358 -1.30 10.95 0.52
N SER A 359 -2.29 11.76 0.88
CA SER A 359 -2.69 12.94 0.12
C SER A 359 -1.94 14.17 0.60
N ALA A 360 -1.75 15.14 -0.30
CA ALA A 360 -1.23 16.44 0.10
C ALA A 360 -2.19 17.05 1.14
N PRO A 361 -1.67 17.67 2.22
CA PRO A 361 -2.53 18.34 3.17
C PRO A 361 -3.34 19.42 2.46
N SER A 362 -4.64 19.46 2.75
CA SER A 362 -5.53 20.43 2.14
C SER A 362 -5.02 21.85 2.37
N THR A 363 -4.98 22.66 1.31
CA THR A 363 -4.67 24.08 1.43
C THR A 363 -5.79 24.86 2.13
N GLY A 364 -6.97 24.24 2.31
CA GLY A 364 -8.19 24.88 2.79
C GLY A 364 -8.80 25.88 1.81
N VAL A 365 -8.24 25.99 0.60
CA VAL A 365 -8.72 26.85 -0.47
C VAL A 365 -9.36 25.97 -1.53
N ALA A 366 -10.63 26.23 -1.83
CA ALA A 366 -11.33 25.57 -2.92
C ALA A 366 -10.76 25.99 -4.28
N VAL A 367 -10.36 25.02 -5.09
CA VAL A 367 -9.84 25.21 -6.44
C VAL A 367 -10.64 24.33 -7.39
N ASN A 368 -11.26 24.88 -8.42
CA ASN A 368 -12.02 24.06 -9.38
C ASN A 368 -11.07 23.21 -10.24
N LEU A 369 -11.47 21.96 -10.51
CA LEU A 369 -10.79 21.05 -11.43
C LEU A 369 -11.60 20.93 -12.72
N THR A 370 -10.98 21.24 -13.85
CA THR A 370 -11.49 20.89 -15.17
C THR A 370 -10.74 19.65 -15.66
N ILE A 371 -11.47 18.55 -15.85
CA ILE A 371 -10.94 17.29 -16.38
C ILE A 371 -10.95 17.34 -17.91
N PHE A 372 -12.04 17.82 -18.50
CA PHE A 372 -12.15 17.98 -19.94
C PHE A 372 -13.26 18.96 -20.33
N ASP A 373 -12.92 19.96 -21.14
CA ASP A 373 -13.81 20.99 -21.68
C ASP A 373 -13.69 21.13 -23.23
N GLY A 374 -13.18 20.08 -23.88
CA GLY A 374 -12.65 20.12 -25.24
C GLY A 374 -11.11 20.15 -25.28
N THR A 375 -10.45 20.46 -24.16
CA THR A 375 -9.00 20.31 -23.98
C THR A 375 -8.70 19.15 -23.04
N THR A 376 -7.71 18.32 -23.38
CA THR A 376 -7.28 17.20 -22.52
C THR A 376 -6.51 17.70 -21.31
N ASN A 377 -6.90 17.24 -20.12
CA ASN A 377 -6.07 17.32 -18.93
C ASN A 377 -5.12 16.11 -18.88
N PRO A 378 -3.79 16.29 -18.98
CA PRO A 378 -2.83 15.18 -19.00
C PRO A 378 -2.77 14.41 -17.66
N ASP A 379 -3.20 15.04 -16.56
CA ASP A 379 -3.23 14.42 -15.22
C ASP A 379 -4.49 13.56 -15.00
N TRP A 380 -5.49 13.72 -15.87
CA TRP A 380 -6.78 13.00 -15.81
C TRP A 380 -7.16 12.39 -17.17
N PRO A 381 -6.37 11.44 -17.70
CA PRO A 381 -6.69 10.76 -18.95
C PRO A 381 -8.00 9.97 -18.87
N ALA A 382 -8.66 9.84 -20.02
CA ALA A 382 -9.76 8.89 -20.18
C ALA A 382 -9.22 7.44 -20.23
N TRP A 383 -9.93 6.52 -19.57
CA TRP A 383 -9.44 5.17 -19.28
C TRP A 383 -10.53 4.10 -19.38
N ASP A 384 -10.09 2.87 -19.66
CA ASP A 384 -10.86 1.62 -19.69
C ASP A 384 -10.21 0.63 -18.70
N CYS A 385 -10.99 0.13 -17.73
CA CYS A 385 -10.49 -0.73 -16.65
C CYS A 385 -9.73 -1.97 -17.10
N CYS A 386 -10.12 -2.47 -18.27
CA CYS A 386 -9.95 -3.86 -18.60
C CYS A 386 -9.27 -4.00 -19.97
N GLY A 387 -8.85 -2.88 -20.57
CA GLY A 387 -8.05 -2.81 -21.79
C GLY A 387 -8.76 -3.35 -23.04
N GLY A 388 -10.09 -3.44 -23.01
CA GLY A 388 -10.89 -3.97 -24.12
C GLY A 388 -11.07 -2.97 -25.26
N THR A 389 -11.06 -1.68 -24.94
CA THR A 389 -11.20 -0.56 -25.88
C THR A 389 -10.35 0.63 -25.43
N THR A 390 -10.24 1.66 -26.27
CA THR A 390 -9.52 2.90 -25.93
C THR A 390 -10.46 4.07 -26.17
N PRO A 391 -10.82 4.84 -25.14
CA PRO A 391 -11.57 6.08 -25.30
C PRO A 391 -10.85 7.01 -26.28
N ALA A 392 -11.61 7.69 -27.14
CA ALA A 392 -11.03 8.53 -28.20
C ALA A 392 -11.74 9.88 -28.28
N ILE A 393 -10.97 10.92 -28.62
CA ILE A 393 -11.54 12.24 -28.88
C ILE A 393 -12.14 12.24 -30.30
N VAL A 394 -13.38 12.69 -30.40
CA VAL A 394 -14.12 12.82 -31.65
C VAL A 394 -14.78 14.19 -31.73
N GLU A 395 -14.98 14.70 -32.94
CA GLU A 395 -15.70 15.96 -33.18
C GLU A 395 -17.22 15.69 -33.19
N ASP A 396 -17.94 16.28 -32.23
CA ASP A 396 -19.41 16.38 -32.20
C ASP A 396 -19.87 17.73 -32.77
N SER A 397 -20.97 17.71 -33.52
CA SER A 397 -21.46 18.91 -34.19
C SER A 397 -22.05 19.97 -33.27
N GLU A 398 -22.39 19.61 -32.03
CA GLU A 398 -23.00 20.50 -31.04
C GLU A 398 -21.96 21.00 -30.03
N GLU A 399 -21.11 20.11 -29.52
CA GLU A 399 -20.19 20.39 -28.39
C GLU A 399 -18.70 20.45 -28.77
N GLY A 400 -18.35 20.28 -30.05
CA GLY A 400 -16.95 20.29 -30.48
C GLY A 400 -16.22 18.99 -30.13
N ASP A 401 -14.99 19.09 -29.61
CA ASP A 401 -14.19 17.91 -29.26
C ASP A 401 -14.75 17.25 -27.99
N VAL A 402 -15.10 15.96 -28.07
CA VAL A 402 -15.68 15.18 -26.97
C VAL A 402 -15.00 13.81 -26.85
N TYR A 403 -15.00 13.22 -25.66
CA TYR A 403 -14.55 11.83 -25.49
C TYR A 403 -15.67 10.86 -25.85
N GLU A 404 -15.39 9.90 -26.72
CA GLU A 404 -16.27 8.78 -27.07
C GLU A 404 -15.79 7.48 -26.40
N PHE A 405 -16.71 6.83 -25.70
CA PHE A 405 -16.54 5.56 -25.01
C PHE A 405 -17.38 4.49 -25.71
N SER A 406 -16.83 3.29 -25.89
CA SER A 406 -17.47 2.20 -26.64
C SER A 406 -17.32 0.87 -25.92
N ILE A 407 -18.42 0.25 -25.48
CA ILE A 407 -18.37 -1.02 -24.74
C ILE A 407 -18.55 -2.20 -25.69
N GLY A 408 -17.52 -3.06 -25.75
CA GLY A 408 -17.51 -4.29 -26.55
C GLY A 408 -18.19 -5.48 -25.87
N ALA A 409 -17.86 -6.69 -26.33
CA ALA A 409 -18.37 -7.94 -25.75
C ALA A 409 -17.70 -8.29 -24.41
N GLU A 410 -16.47 -7.82 -24.19
CA GLU A 410 -15.79 -7.95 -22.91
C GLU A 410 -16.32 -6.87 -21.95
N PRO A 411 -16.83 -7.24 -20.77
CA PRO A 411 -17.29 -6.29 -19.76
C PRO A 411 -16.17 -5.33 -19.34
N THR A 412 -16.49 -4.06 -19.21
CA THR A 412 -15.56 -3.02 -18.77
C THR A 412 -16.33 -1.86 -18.12
N VAL A 413 -15.63 -1.09 -17.29
CA VAL A 413 -16.02 0.22 -16.78
C VAL A 413 -15.05 1.26 -17.31
N MET A 414 -15.54 2.46 -17.62
CA MET A 414 -14.75 3.51 -18.23
C MET A 414 -15.01 4.85 -17.53
N GLY A 415 -14.04 5.74 -17.68
CA GLY A 415 -14.09 7.03 -17.01
C GLY A 415 -12.80 7.82 -17.17
N PHE A 416 -12.51 8.66 -16.19
CA PHE A 416 -11.30 9.47 -16.07
C PHE A 416 -10.59 9.10 -14.77
N ILE A 417 -9.26 9.07 -14.81
CA ILE A 417 -8.44 8.54 -13.72
C ILE A 417 -7.16 9.37 -13.57
N SER A 418 -6.72 9.62 -12.34
CA SER A 418 -5.46 10.34 -12.04
C SER A 418 -4.41 9.48 -11.33
N ARG A 419 -4.58 8.16 -11.36
CA ARG A 419 -3.63 7.21 -10.78
C ARG A 419 -2.44 6.99 -11.72
N GLU A 420 -1.23 6.98 -11.16
CA GLU A 420 0.03 6.93 -11.92
C GLU A 420 0.07 5.77 -12.93
N LEU A 421 -0.40 4.58 -12.54
CA LEU A 421 -0.38 3.38 -13.39
C LEU A 421 -1.11 3.56 -14.73
N PHE A 422 -2.04 4.52 -14.82
CA PHE A 422 -2.87 4.75 -16.00
C PHE A 422 -2.56 6.06 -16.73
N ILE A 423 -1.60 6.85 -16.23
CA ILE A 423 -1.13 8.05 -16.90
C ILE A 423 -0.06 7.65 -17.93
N THR A 424 -0.42 7.79 -19.21
CA THR A 424 0.45 7.44 -20.34
C THR A 424 1.06 8.66 -21.02
N ASP A 425 0.58 9.86 -20.68
CA ASP A 425 1.13 11.11 -21.18
C ASP A 425 2.41 11.47 -20.41
N PRO A 426 3.55 11.72 -21.09
CA PRO A 426 4.78 12.10 -20.42
C PRO A 426 4.73 13.47 -19.71
N GLU A 427 3.74 14.32 -20.02
CA GLU A 427 3.48 15.58 -19.31
C GLU A 427 2.48 15.42 -18.15
N GLY A 428 1.84 14.24 -18.02
CA GLY A 428 0.88 13.96 -16.96
C GLY A 428 1.54 13.46 -15.68
N GLU A 429 1.03 13.91 -14.55
CA GLU A 429 1.45 13.47 -13.22
C GLU A 429 0.25 12.98 -12.41
N ALA A 430 0.47 11.98 -11.55
CA ALA A 430 -0.59 11.49 -10.68
C ALA A 430 -1.04 12.60 -9.73
N SER A 431 -2.32 12.96 -9.82
CA SER A 431 -2.88 14.09 -9.06
C SER A 431 -4.28 13.76 -8.56
N PRO A 432 -4.39 12.99 -7.46
CA PRO A 432 -5.63 12.93 -6.67
C PRO A 432 -6.09 14.35 -6.32
N PHE A 433 -7.38 14.60 -6.46
CA PHE A 433 -7.95 15.93 -6.29
C PHE A 433 -8.57 16.11 -4.90
N ASP A 434 -8.13 17.15 -4.20
CA ASP A 434 -8.69 17.58 -2.92
C ASP A 434 -9.90 18.50 -3.12
N ALA A 435 -11.09 17.91 -3.07
CA ALA A 435 -12.37 18.62 -3.12
C ALA A 435 -12.90 19.00 -1.72
N SER A 436 -12.21 18.61 -0.63
CA SER A 436 -12.69 18.84 0.73
C SER A 436 -12.95 20.32 1.08
N PRO A 437 -12.19 21.31 0.57
CA PRO A 437 -12.50 22.72 0.82
C PRO A 437 -13.79 23.23 0.18
N MET A 438 -14.33 22.49 -0.80
CA MET A 438 -15.58 22.82 -1.49
C MET A 438 -16.70 21.80 -1.21
N GLU A 439 -16.55 20.91 -0.23
CA GLU A 439 -17.51 19.84 0.04
C GLU A 439 -18.95 20.34 0.22
N GLU A 440 -19.14 21.48 0.89
CA GLU A 440 -20.47 22.05 1.16
C GLU A 440 -21.17 22.59 -0.09
N ASN A 441 -20.43 23.18 -1.04
CA ASN A 441 -20.99 23.97 -2.14
C ASN A 441 -20.55 23.51 -3.55
N GLY A 442 -19.68 22.50 -3.63
CA GLY A 442 -19.14 21.96 -4.86
C GLY A 442 -19.89 20.72 -5.32
N SER A 443 -19.73 20.39 -6.60
CA SER A 443 -20.33 19.24 -7.23
C SER A 443 -19.42 18.67 -8.32
N VAL A 444 -19.59 17.39 -8.61
CA VAL A 444 -19.07 16.75 -9.81
C VAL A 444 -20.07 16.98 -10.94
N LYS A 445 -19.61 17.51 -12.08
CA LYS A 445 -20.45 17.88 -13.21
C LYS A 445 -19.90 17.30 -14.51
N PHE A 446 -20.80 16.89 -15.40
CA PHE A 446 -20.46 16.47 -16.75
C PHE A 446 -21.70 16.43 -17.65
N ASP A 447 -21.46 16.52 -18.95
CA ASP A 447 -22.48 16.28 -19.97
C ASP A 447 -22.26 14.92 -20.63
N LEU A 448 -23.35 14.21 -20.92
CA LEU A 448 -23.32 12.90 -21.58
C LEU A 448 -24.34 12.82 -22.71
N LYS A 449 -23.95 12.18 -23.82
CA LYS A 449 -24.83 11.83 -24.95
C LYS A 449 -24.69 10.36 -25.30
N MET A 450 -25.78 9.61 -25.19
CA MET A 450 -25.80 8.22 -25.63
C MET A 450 -25.94 8.14 -27.16
N VAL A 451 -24.92 7.65 -27.85
CA VAL A 451 -24.91 7.49 -29.31
C VAL A 451 -25.62 6.19 -29.71
N SER A 452 -25.32 5.08 -29.03
CA SER A 452 -26.01 3.81 -29.17
C SER A 452 -26.34 3.20 -27.82
N SER A 453 -27.56 2.67 -27.69
CA SER A 453 -27.98 1.95 -26.49
C SER A 453 -27.26 0.60 -26.37
N PRO A 454 -27.06 0.12 -25.12
CA PRO A 454 -26.62 -1.26 -24.90
C PRO A 454 -27.58 -2.26 -25.53
N ALA A 455 -27.09 -3.46 -25.84
CA ALA A 455 -27.89 -4.56 -26.36
C ALA A 455 -29.01 -4.95 -25.37
N ASP A 456 -28.75 -4.83 -24.07
CA ASP A 456 -29.78 -4.87 -23.03
C ASP A 456 -30.30 -3.46 -22.73
N ALA A 457 -31.47 -3.13 -23.28
CA ALA A 457 -32.13 -1.84 -23.07
C ALA A 457 -32.61 -1.61 -21.62
N SER A 458 -32.52 -2.61 -20.73
CA SER A 458 -32.84 -2.50 -19.31
C SER A 458 -31.61 -2.26 -18.42
N ALA A 459 -30.41 -2.19 -19.00
CA ALA A 459 -29.18 -1.92 -18.28
C ALA A 459 -29.29 -0.63 -17.46
N ALA A 460 -29.09 -0.73 -16.15
CA ALA A 460 -28.99 0.43 -15.28
C ALA A 460 -27.71 1.21 -15.62
N TRP A 461 -27.80 2.53 -15.66
CA TRP A 461 -26.64 3.40 -15.81
C TRP A 461 -26.20 3.90 -14.45
N LEU A 462 -24.89 3.86 -14.22
CA LEU A 462 -24.28 4.14 -12.93
C LEU A 462 -23.26 5.25 -13.07
N PHE A 463 -23.22 6.10 -12.06
CA PHE A 463 -22.12 6.99 -11.75
C PHE A 463 -21.33 6.39 -10.59
N LYS A 464 -20.02 6.24 -10.74
CA LYS A 464 -19.14 5.78 -9.68
C LYS A 464 -17.96 6.73 -9.55
N ILE A 465 -17.59 7.03 -8.31
CA ILE A 465 -16.46 7.89 -7.97
C ILE A 465 -15.63 7.21 -6.89
N GLU A 466 -14.31 7.31 -7.00
CA GLU A 466 -13.36 6.69 -6.07
C GLU A 466 -12.34 7.71 -5.58
N SER A 467 -11.83 7.46 -4.38
CA SER A 467 -10.76 8.23 -3.76
C SER A 467 -9.70 7.32 -3.15
N GLY A 468 -8.45 7.80 -3.13
CA GLY A 468 -7.33 7.13 -2.48
C GLY A 468 -7.10 5.71 -2.98
N GLU A 469 -6.99 5.52 -4.28
CA GLU A 469 -6.88 4.23 -4.97
C GLU A 469 -8.00 3.23 -4.67
N GLY A 470 -9.22 3.73 -4.47
CA GLY A 470 -10.40 2.91 -4.21
C GLY A 470 -10.55 2.51 -2.75
N THR A 471 -9.80 3.14 -1.84
CA THR A 471 -10.00 2.99 -0.38
C THR A 471 -11.40 3.44 0.03
N THR A 472 -11.95 4.47 -0.62
CA THR A 472 -13.36 4.83 -0.54
C THR A 472 -13.96 4.94 -1.94
N ALA A 473 -15.23 4.56 -2.09
CA ALA A 473 -15.93 4.61 -3.36
C ALA A 473 -17.43 4.79 -3.12
N VAL A 474 -18.08 5.55 -4.00
CA VAL A 474 -19.53 5.72 -4.01
C VAL A 474 -20.05 5.39 -5.40
N GLU A 475 -21.09 4.56 -5.45
CA GLU A 475 -21.79 4.18 -6.67
C GLU A 475 -23.27 4.55 -6.55
N LEU A 476 -23.77 5.32 -7.52
CA LEU A 476 -25.13 5.85 -7.55
C LEU A 476 -25.76 5.60 -8.92
N PRO A 477 -27.10 5.44 -9.00
CA PRO A 477 -27.81 5.55 -10.28
C PRO A 477 -27.47 6.87 -10.97
N LEU A 478 -27.11 6.83 -12.26
CA LEU A 478 -26.73 8.03 -13.03
C LEU A 478 -27.83 9.10 -13.02
N MET A 479 -29.10 8.66 -13.05
CA MET A 479 -30.25 9.57 -13.07
C MET A 479 -30.50 10.29 -11.75
N ASP A 480 -29.85 9.90 -10.64
CA ASP A 480 -29.94 10.65 -9.37
C ASP A 480 -29.26 12.01 -9.48
N GLY A 481 -28.31 12.18 -10.40
CA GLY A 481 -27.64 13.46 -10.70
C GLY A 481 -28.22 14.23 -11.88
N TYR A 482 -29.34 13.81 -12.47
CA TYR A 482 -29.86 14.45 -13.69
C TYR A 482 -30.32 15.90 -13.44
N VAL A 483 -29.73 16.86 -14.17
CA VAL A 483 -30.12 18.28 -14.16
C VAL A 483 -30.51 18.81 -15.55
N GLY A 484 -30.68 17.90 -16.52
CA GLY A 484 -31.03 18.23 -17.90
C GLY A 484 -32.41 18.90 -18.07
N PRO A 485 -32.71 19.40 -19.28
CA PRO A 485 -33.86 20.28 -19.53
C PRO A 485 -35.24 19.59 -19.39
N ASN A 486 -35.29 18.25 -19.34
CA ASN A 486 -36.53 17.48 -19.29
C ASN A 486 -36.82 17.00 -17.87
N ALA A 487 -37.74 17.68 -17.17
CA ALA A 487 -38.14 17.31 -15.80
C ALA A 487 -38.77 15.90 -15.65
N ASP A 488 -39.12 15.24 -16.76
CA ASP A 488 -39.68 13.88 -16.82
C ASP A 488 -38.72 12.88 -17.49
N ALA A 489 -37.41 12.96 -17.20
CA ALA A 489 -36.40 12.07 -17.75
C ALA A 489 -36.63 10.59 -17.34
N GLY A 490 -36.27 9.67 -18.24
CA GLY A 490 -36.39 8.22 -18.03
C GLY A 490 -35.37 7.67 -17.03
N ALA A 491 -35.35 6.35 -16.82
CA ALA A 491 -34.35 5.69 -15.96
C ALA A 491 -32.98 5.48 -16.65
N THR A 492 -32.85 5.87 -17.92
CA THR A 492 -31.67 5.70 -18.76
C THR A 492 -31.48 6.95 -19.62
N PRO A 493 -30.23 7.31 -19.99
CA PRO A 493 -30.00 8.47 -20.85
C PRO A 493 -30.72 8.36 -22.19
N GLU A 494 -31.19 9.49 -22.72
CA GLU A 494 -31.93 9.51 -23.99
C GLU A 494 -30.95 9.41 -25.18
N GLN A 495 -31.24 8.49 -26.11
CA GLN A 495 -30.37 8.28 -27.27
C GLN A 495 -30.35 9.53 -28.18
N GLY A 496 -29.15 10.04 -28.43
CA GLY A 496 -28.89 11.17 -29.33
C GLY A 496 -29.12 12.54 -28.71
N VAL A 497 -29.40 12.63 -27.41
CA VAL A 497 -29.63 13.88 -26.69
C VAL A 497 -28.47 14.13 -25.73
N TRP A 498 -28.01 15.38 -25.65
CA TRP A 498 -27.08 15.82 -24.61
C TRP A 498 -27.84 16.07 -23.31
N GLU A 499 -27.38 15.44 -22.23
CA GLU A 499 -27.95 15.53 -20.90
C GLU A 499 -26.86 15.92 -19.89
N SER A 500 -27.20 16.82 -18.98
CA SER A 500 -26.28 17.32 -17.95
C SER A 500 -26.53 16.62 -16.62
N TYR A 501 -25.45 16.30 -15.92
CA TYR A 501 -25.46 15.63 -14.63
C TYR A 501 -24.64 16.40 -13.60
N GLU A 502 -25.16 16.46 -12.37
CA GLU A 502 -24.55 17.14 -11.23
C GLU A 502 -24.74 16.31 -9.97
N PHE A 503 -23.62 15.94 -9.32
CA PHE A 503 -23.60 15.19 -8.06
C PHE A 503 -22.96 16.05 -6.96
N PRO A 504 -23.73 16.51 -5.95
CA PRO A 504 -23.19 17.31 -4.85
C PRO A 504 -22.11 16.57 -4.05
N LEU A 505 -20.98 17.23 -3.79
CA LEU A 505 -19.88 16.64 -3.01
C LEU A 505 -20.32 16.27 -1.59
N SER A 506 -21.17 17.10 -0.96
CA SER A 506 -21.77 16.81 0.34
C SER A 506 -22.56 15.49 0.36
N ALA A 507 -23.31 15.19 -0.70
CA ALA A 507 -24.05 13.93 -0.79
C ALA A 507 -23.12 12.73 -1.00
N LEU A 508 -22.01 12.91 -1.74
CA LEU A 508 -20.99 11.88 -1.93
C LEU A 508 -20.22 11.61 -0.62
N ALA A 509 -19.87 12.65 0.13
CA ALA A 509 -19.25 12.53 1.45
C ALA A 509 -20.17 11.82 2.45
N GLU A 510 -21.46 12.17 2.48
CA GLU A 510 -22.46 11.47 3.30
C GLU A 510 -22.63 9.99 2.91
N ALA A 511 -22.42 9.65 1.64
CA ALA A 511 -22.42 8.29 1.13
C ALA A 511 -21.12 7.52 1.43
N GLY A 512 -20.10 8.17 2.00
CA GLY A 512 -18.85 7.54 2.47
C GLY A 512 -17.63 7.79 1.57
N LEU A 513 -17.69 8.73 0.63
CA LEU A 513 -16.52 9.13 -0.17
C LEU A 513 -15.59 10.03 0.65
N ASP A 514 -14.28 9.78 0.61
CA ASP A 514 -13.27 10.75 1.04
C ASP A 514 -13.09 11.82 -0.05
N THR A 515 -13.56 13.04 0.19
CA THR A 515 -13.48 14.14 -0.78
C THR A 515 -12.09 14.75 -0.90
N SER A 516 -11.13 14.37 -0.05
CA SER A 516 -9.78 14.96 -0.03
C SER A 516 -8.79 14.35 -1.02
N ALA A 517 -9.15 13.24 -1.68
CA ALA A 517 -8.25 12.48 -2.53
C ALA A 517 -8.97 11.78 -3.70
N ILE A 518 -9.92 12.46 -4.34
CA ILE A 518 -10.70 11.92 -5.46
C ILE A 518 -9.75 11.62 -6.63
N ASP A 519 -9.75 10.39 -7.14
CA ASP A 519 -8.80 9.96 -8.17
C ASP A 519 -9.43 9.23 -9.36
N VAL A 520 -10.73 8.90 -9.31
CA VAL A 520 -11.45 8.30 -10.44
C VAL A 520 -12.89 8.80 -10.52
N ILE A 521 -13.34 9.11 -11.73
CA ILE A 521 -14.75 9.34 -12.08
C ILE A 521 -15.14 8.37 -13.19
N MET A 522 -16.20 7.58 -12.99
CA MET A 522 -16.70 6.59 -13.94
C MET A 522 -18.19 6.77 -14.23
N VAL A 523 -18.56 6.55 -15.48
CA VAL A 523 -19.96 6.50 -15.93
C VAL A 523 -20.12 5.31 -16.84
N PHE A 524 -20.97 4.36 -16.49
CA PHE A 524 -21.10 3.12 -17.26
C PHE A 524 -22.47 2.46 -17.09
N PRO A 525 -22.95 1.68 -18.07
CA PRO A 525 -24.01 0.70 -17.85
C PRO A 525 -23.51 -0.40 -16.92
N ALA A 526 -24.37 -0.93 -16.05
CA ALA A 526 -24.06 -1.96 -15.07
C ALA A 526 -23.21 -3.10 -15.65
N TRP A 527 -22.28 -3.60 -14.83
CA TRP A 527 -21.26 -4.58 -15.25
C TRP A 527 -21.85 -5.75 -16.05
N GLY A 528 -21.28 -5.99 -17.24
CA GLY A 528 -21.71 -7.06 -18.15
C GLY A 528 -23.00 -6.79 -18.93
N ALA A 529 -23.69 -5.67 -18.70
CA ALA A 529 -24.89 -5.28 -19.44
C ALA A 529 -24.65 -4.18 -20.49
N GLY A 530 -23.40 -3.68 -20.59
CA GLY A 530 -23.04 -2.56 -21.46
C GLY A 530 -22.75 -2.89 -22.92
N GLU A 531 -22.73 -4.17 -23.33
CA GLU A 531 -22.33 -4.55 -24.69
C GLU A 531 -23.09 -3.76 -25.77
N GLY A 532 -22.35 -3.11 -26.67
CA GLY A 532 -22.91 -2.32 -27.78
C GLY A 532 -23.25 -0.87 -27.44
N ALA A 533 -23.08 -0.46 -26.18
CA ALA A 533 -23.25 0.93 -25.78
C ALA A 533 -22.11 1.79 -26.33
N VAL A 534 -22.47 2.93 -26.93
CA VAL A 534 -21.53 4.00 -27.30
C VAL A 534 -22.08 5.29 -26.74
N TYR A 535 -21.27 6.02 -26.00
CA TYR A 535 -21.67 7.29 -25.40
C TYR A 535 -20.51 8.28 -25.43
N ARG A 536 -20.85 9.56 -25.38
CA ARG A 536 -19.90 10.68 -25.43
C ARG A 536 -20.02 11.50 -24.17
N MET A 537 -18.90 12.04 -23.70
CA MET A 537 -18.85 12.93 -22.54
C MET A 537 -18.01 14.18 -22.82
N THR A 538 -18.43 15.29 -22.23
CA THR A 538 -17.71 16.57 -22.25
C THR A 538 -18.05 17.40 -21.00
N ASN A 539 -17.43 18.58 -20.85
CA ASN A 539 -17.63 19.51 -19.73
C ASN A 539 -17.48 18.83 -18.35
N ILE A 540 -16.49 17.94 -18.22
CA ILE A 540 -16.25 17.18 -16.99
C ILE A 540 -15.43 18.04 -16.03
N GLU A 541 -15.99 18.33 -14.86
CA GLU A 541 -15.36 19.14 -13.83
C GLU A 541 -15.76 18.73 -12.40
N ILE A 542 -14.91 19.06 -11.44
CA ILE A 542 -15.26 19.12 -10.02
C ILE A 542 -15.13 20.59 -9.61
N SER A 543 -16.28 21.23 -9.38
CA SER A 543 -16.32 22.68 -9.26
C SER A 543 -17.33 23.12 -8.21
N GLN A 544 -17.08 24.28 -7.61
CA GLN A 544 -18.11 25.05 -6.94
C GLN A 544 -18.39 26.32 -7.74
N GLU A 545 -19.65 26.79 -7.70
CA GLU A 545 -19.95 28.15 -8.13
C GLU A 545 -19.27 29.12 -7.17
N SER A 546 -18.09 29.59 -7.55
CA SER A 546 -17.35 30.54 -6.72
C SER A 546 -17.95 31.93 -6.89
N ALA A 547 -18.62 32.42 -5.85
CA ALA A 547 -18.75 33.86 -5.61
C ALA A 547 -17.36 34.38 -5.22
N TYR A 548 -16.49 34.58 -6.21
CA TYR A 548 -15.31 35.43 -5.99
C TYR A 548 -15.81 36.80 -5.50
N PRO A 549 -15.12 37.47 -4.56
CA PRO A 549 -15.40 38.88 -4.33
C PRO A 549 -15.16 39.60 -5.66
N GLU A 550 -16.25 40.02 -6.32
CA GLU A 550 -16.17 40.85 -7.51
C GLU A 550 -15.51 42.18 -7.11
N LEU A 551 -14.27 42.40 -7.56
CA LEU A 551 -13.62 43.69 -7.44
C LEU A 551 -14.09 44.56 -8.60
N VAL A 552 -15.12 45.36 -8.34
CA VAL A 552 -15.52 46.44 -9.26
C VAL A 552 -14.48 47.55 -9.16
N ILE A 553 -13.63 47.66 -10.19
CA ILE A 553 -12.60 48.71 -10.29
C ILE A 553 -13.24 50.04 -10.75
N PHE A 554 -14.31 49.95 -11.54
CA PHE A 554 -15.09 51.09 -12.02
C PHE A 554 -16.49 50.61 -12.45
N GLU A 555 -17.54 51.32 -12.02
CA GLU A 555 -18.91 51.13 -12.52
C GLU A 555 -19.52 52.50 -12.81
N ASP A 556 -20.19 53.12 -11.84
CA ASP A 556 -20.71 54.50 -11.93
C ASP A 556 -19.74 55.55 -11.35
N GLU A 557 -18.73 55.10 -10.61
CA GLU A 557 -17.63 55.91 -10.07
C GLU A 557 -16.36 55.05 -9.89
N MET A 558 -15.21 55.70 -9.80
CA MET A 558 -13.91 55.07 -9.60
C MET A 558 -13.80 54.46 -8.20
N ASN A 559 -13.31 53.23 -8.13
CA ASN A 559 -12.96 52.60 -6.86
C ASN A 559 -11.80 53.36 -6.18
N ALA A 560 -12.06 53.93 -5.00
CA ALA A 560 -11.08 54.76 -4.29
C ALA A 560 -9.82 53.99 -3.85
N ASP A 561 -9.91 52.67 -3.67
CA ASP A 561 -8.78 51.80 -3.33
C ASP A 561 -7.96 51.41 -4.58
N TRP A 562 -8.51 51.61 -5.77
CA TRP A 562 -7.88 51.35 -7.07
C TRP A 562 -7.97 52.59 -7.99
N PRO A 563 -7.29 53.68 -7.63
CA PRO A 563 -7.41 54.94 -8.35
C PRO A 563 -6.84 54.83 -9.77
N MET A 564 -7.55 55.41 -10.74
CA MET A 564 -7.05 55.59 -12.09
C MET A 564 -5.76 56.41 -12.06
N TRP A 565 -4.74 55.94 -12.78
CA TRP A 565 -3.41 56.53 -12.73
C TRP A 565 -2.73 56.50 -14.10
N ASP A 566 -1.91 57.51 -14.38
CA ASP A 566 -1.01 57.58 -15.53
C ASP A 566 0.43 57.38 -15.03
N CYS A 567 1.07 56.30 -15.49
CA CYS A 567 2.42 55.91 -15.08
C CYS A 567 3.49 57.00 -15.32
N CYS A 568 3.29 57.85 -16.32
CA CYS A 568 4.21 58.91 -16.72
C CYS A 568 3.76 60.32 -16.30
N GLY A 569 2.57 60.46 -15.73
CA GLY A 569 2.01 61.73 -15.26
C GLY A 569 1.77 62.77 -16.36
N GLY A 570 1.67 62.33 -17.62
CA GLY A 570 1.46 63.19 -18.79
C GLY A 570 -0.02 63.58 -19.00
N SER A 571 -0.93 62.84 -18.39
CA SER A 571 -2.37 63.01 -18.36
C SER A 571 -2.91 62.70 -16.95
N THR A 572 -4.11 63.18 -16.63
CA THR A 572 -4.83 62.79 -15.42
C THR A 572 -6.13 62.15 -15.89
N PRO A 573 -6.33 60.84 -15.71
CA PRO A 573 -7.59 60.20 -16.03
C PRO A 573 -8.74 60.86 -15.26
N THR A 574 -9.90 60.99 -15.90
CA THR A 574 -11.10 61.60 -15.30
C THR A 574 -12.32 60.72 -15.49
N GLU A 575 -13.30 60.89 -14.60
CA GLU A 575 -14.65 60.35 -14.78
C GLU A 575 -15.43 61.29 -15.68
N GLU A 576 -15.93 60.78 -16.81
CA GLU A 576 -16.66 61.56 -17.80
C GLU A 576 -17.99 60.89 -18.12
N ILE A 577 -19.04 61.68 -18.33
CA ILE A 577 -20.33 61.17 -18.79
C ILE A 577 -20.25 60.97 -20.30
N ASP A 578 -20.38 59.71 -20.76
CA ASP A 578 -20.40 59.38 -22.18
C ASP A 578 -21.80 59.58 -22.77
N ASN A 579 -22.61 58.51 -22.85
CA ASN A 579 -23.92 58.52 -23.46
C ASN A 579 -24.94 57.74 -22.61
N GLU A 580 -26.22 57.79 -22.99
CA GLU A 580 -27.32 57.16 -22.22
C GLU A 580 -27.18 55.63 -22.07
N GLU A 581 -26.35 54.97 -22.90
CA GLU A 581 -26.12 53.52 -22.84
C GLU A 581 -24.96 53.14 -21.92
N HIS A 582 -23.96 54.02 -21.74
CA HIS A 582 -22.73 53.71 -21.00
C HIS A 582 -22.50 54.54 -19.73
N GLY A 583 -23.29 55.59 -19.48
CA GLY A 583 -23.25 56.32 -18.21
C GLY A 583 -21.94 57.05 -17.94
N VAL A 584 -21.44 56.97 -16.71
CA VAL A 584 -20.13 57.52 -16.31
C VAL A 584 -19.04 56.55 -16.75
N THR A 585 -17.96 57.05 -17.31
CA THR A 585 -16.87 56.25 -17.90
C THR A 585 -15.51 56.80 -17.49
N ALA A 586 -14.52 55.92 -17.43
CA ALA A 586 -13.13 56.28 -17.21
C ALA A 586 -12.48 56.80 -18.51
N GLU A 587 -12.13 58.07 -18.57
CA GLU A 587 -11.48 58.66 -19.75
C GLU A 587 -9.95 58.74 -19.60
N PHE A 588 -9.25 58.10 -20.54
CA PHE A 588 -7.78 58.15 -20.65
C PHE A 588 -7.37 58.95 -21.89
N ARG A 589 -6.62 60.04 -21.72
CA ARG A 589 -6.14 60.88 -22.83
C ARG A 589 -4.65 60.71 -23.07
N ILE A 590 -4.30 60.11 -24.20
CA ILE A 590 -2.91 60.03 -24.65
C ILE A 590 -2.53 61.33 -25.38
N GLY A 591 -1.55 62.05 -24.83
CA GLY A 591 -1.02 63.29 -25.39
C GLY A 591 -0.03 63.07 -26.53
N ALA A 592 0.69 64.13 -26.91
CA ALA A 592 1.74 64.06 -27.95
C ALA A 592 3.05 63.40 -27.46
N GLU A 593 3.20 63.26 -26.15
CA GLU A 593 4.31 62.53 -25.52
C GLU A 593 3.90 61.07 -25.30
N PRO A 594 4.81 60.09 -25.46
CA PRO A 594 4.49 58.68 -25.24
C PRO A 594 4.06 58.40 -23.80
N THR A 595 2.97 57.65 -23.63
CA THR A 595 2.52 57.09 -22.35
C THR A 595 2.36 55.56 -22.51
N VAL A 596 2.49 54.81 -21.41
CA VAL A 596 2.26 53.34 -21.37
C VAL A 596 0.99 53.05 -20.58
#